data_AF-A0A7Y4U7H1-F1
#
_entry.id   AF-A0A7Y4U7H1-F1
#
_cell.length_a   1.000
_cell.length_b   1.000
_cell.length_c   1.000
_cell.angle_alpha   90.00
_cell.angle_beta   90.00
_cell.angle_gamma   90.00
#
_symmetry.space_group_name_H-M   'P 1'
#
loop_
_entity.id
_entity.type
_entity.pdbx_description
1 polymer ?
#
loop_
_entity_poly.entity_id
_entity_poly.type
_entity_poly.pdbx_seq_one_letter_code
_entity_poly.pdbx_strand_id
1 'polypeptide(L)'
;MQPWAKRFEWPMIVGFFVVGSVFLFKMAYLPGYISLPVGALLLGLFHHFVQSCYGVRIPLFLLLLLWLSIALDWLGNILGLYNAKDLWIAYDSITHTAVPLLVTPVMVWLMDSGLKRFGYALPLPLVALFAVTTMFTLAGFYEVLELWDDKYMHPDPGWRIHGPYDTPNDLQCDLLGMVLGGLLAYLWMRRDATATQSALHAAY
;
A
#
# COMPACT_ATOMS: atom_id res chain seq x y z
N MET A 1 14.79 -5.51 21.76
CA MET A 1 14.54 -4.11 21.34
C MET A 1 15.58 -3.23 21.99
N GLN A 2 16.38 -2.48 21.23
CA GLN A 2 17.44 -1.65 21.80
C GLN A 2 16.82 -0.49 22.62
N PRO A 3 17.41 -0.08 23.77
CA PRO A 3 16.80 0.91 24.66
C PRO A 3 16.50 2.26 24.00
N TRP A 4 17.33 2.70 23.05
CA TRP A 4 17.12 3.95 22.32
C TRP A 4 15.93 3.87 21.36
N ALA A 5 15.68 2.70 20.75
CA ALA A 5 14.59 2.50 19.80
C ALA A 5 13.22 2.73 20.47
N LYS A 6 13.06 2.33 21.73
CA LYS A 6 11.84 2.60 22.52
C LYS A 6 11.58 4.09 22.74
N ARG A 7 12.64 4.89 22.94
CA ARG A 7 12.51 6.31 23.23
C ARG A 7 12.08 7.12 22.02
N PHE A 8 12.48 6.68 20.82
CA PHE A 8 12.20 7.36 19.56
C PHE A 8 11.12 6.70 18.71
N GLU A 9 10.52 5.59 19.17
CA GLU A 9 9.50 4.85 18.44
C GLU A 9 8.33 5.74 18.00
N TRP A 10 7.69 6.45 18.93
CA TRP A 10 6.56 7.33 18.63
C TRP A 10 6.93 8.48 17.68
N PRO A 11 8.00 9.27 17.94
CA PRO A 11 8.47 10.26 16.99
C PRO A 11 8.74 9.70 15.59
N MET A 12 9.31 8.50 15.49
CA MET A 12 9.56 7.86 14.19
C MET A 12 8.28 7.44 13.49
N ILE A 13 7.32 6.83 14.20
CA ILE A 13 6.01 6.45 13.65
C ILE A 13 5.29 7.69 13.12
N VAL A 14 5.22 8.75 13.93
CA VAL A 14 4.60 10.02 13.53
C VAL A 14 5.35 10.63 12.35
N GLY A 15 6.68 10.60 12.35
CA GLY A 15 7.52 11.07 11.25
C GLY A 15 7.26 10.32 9.95
N PHE A 16 7.23 8.98 9.98
CA PHE A 16 6.89 8.16 8.81
C PHE A 16 5.47 8.43 8.32
N PHE A 17 4.51 8.57 9.23
CA PHE A 17 3.13 8.88 8.87
C PHE A 17 3.03 10.24 8.17
N VAL A 18 3.63 11.29 8.74
CA VAL A 18 3.59 12.64 8.18
C VAL A 18 4.34 12.73 6.86
N VAL A 19 5.61 12.26 6.82
CA VAL A 19 6.43 12.31 5.61
C VAL A 19 5.84 11.43 4.52
N GLY A 20 5.37 10.24 4.86
CA GLY A 20 4.71 9.32 3.93
C GLY A 20 3.41 9.91 3.36
N SER A 21 2.57 10.51 4.20
CA SER A 21 1.32 11.15 3.75
C SER A 21 1.60 12.34 2.83
N VAL A 22 2.57 13.19 3.18
CA VAL A 22 2.98 14.34 2.33
C VAL A 22 3.54 13.83 1.01
N PHE A 23 4.38 12.80 1.03
CA PHE A 23 4.94 12.20 -0.16
C PHE A 23 3.84 11.63 -1.08
N LEU A 24 2.93 10.82 -0.55
CA LEU A 24 1.82 10.25 -1.32
C LEU A 24 0.92 11.33 -1.91
N PHE A 25 0.57 12.36 -1.12
CA PHE A 25 -0.26 13.47 -1.60
C PHE A 25 0.42 14.28 -2.71
N LYS A 26 1.74 14.47 -2.62
CA LYS A 26 2.51 15.21 -3.63
C LYS A 26 2.93 14.35 -4.82
N MET A 27 2.84 13.03 -4.73
CA MET A 27 3.34 12.11 -5.75
C MET A 27 2.71 12.37 -7.12
N ALA A 28 1.41 12.67 -7.17
CA ALA A 28 0.67 13.05 -8.38
C ALA A 28 1.28 14.26 -9.12
N TYR A 29 2.06 15.08 -8.41
CA TYR A 29 2.67 16.32 -8.92
C TYR A 29 4.18 16.23 -9.08
N LEU A 30 4.79 15.12 -8.66
CA LEU A 30 6.24 14.96 -8.66
C LEU A 30 6.67 14.14 -9.88
N PRO A 31 7.76 14.55 -10.56
CA PRO A 31 8.32 13.72 -11.61
C PRO A 31 8.91 12.45 -11.00
N GLY A 32 8.77 11.30 -11.66
CA GLY A 32 9.18 10.03 -11.04
C GLY A 32 10.67 9.82 -10.87
N TYR A 33 11.53 10.61 -11.51
CA TYR A 33 12.95 10.63 -11.12
C TYR A 33 13.17 11.18 -9.70
N ILE A 34 12.15 11.83 -9.11
CA ILE A 34 12.06 12.18 -7.68
C ILE A 34 11.24 11.12 -6.94
N SER A 35 10.05 10.77 -7.44
CA SER A 35 9.14 9.86 -6.71
C SER A 35 9.72 8.46 -6.50
N LEU A 36 10.42 7.90 -7.50
CA LEU A 36 10.97 6.54 -7.40
C LEU A 36 12.14 6.45 -6.40
N PRO A 37 13.17 7.33 -6.44
CA PRO A 37 14.24 7.28 -5.45
C PRO A 37 13.77 7.62 -4.04
N VAL A 38 12.87 8.60 -3.88
CA VAL A 38 12.30 8.96 -2.58
C VAL A 38 11.46 7.81 -2.03
N GLY A 39 10.62 7.19 -2.85
CA GLY A 39 9.86 6.00 -2.48
C GLY A 39 10.77 4.84 -2.04
N ALA A 40 11.82 4.55 -2.80
CA ALA A 40 12.80 3.53 -2.43
C ALA A 40 13.51 3.83 -1.11
N LEU A 41 13.90 5.10 -0.89
CA LEU A 41 14.53 5.56 0.35
C LEU A 41 13.57 5.41 1.54
N LEU A 42 12.33 5.85 1.41
CA LEU A 42 11.32 5.74 2.47
C LEU A 42 11.04 4.28 2.83
N LEU A 43 10.90 3.40 1.84
CA LEU A 43 10.72 1.95 2.05
C LEU A 43 11.94 1.32 2.74
N GLY A 44 13.16 1.72 2.35
CA GLY A 44 14.40 1.25 2.98
C GLY A 44 14.52 1.69 4.44
N LEU A 45 14.21 2.96 4.73
CA LEU A 45 14.17 3.51 6.08
C LEU A 45 13.10 2.83 6.93
N PHE A 46 11.91 2.61 6.39
CA PHE A 46 10.82 1.91 7.08
C PHE A 46 11.20 0.45 7.38
N HIS A 47 11.77 -0.26 6.41
CA HIS A 47 12.28 -1.62 6.60
C HIS A 47 13.32 -1.68 7.73
N HIS A 48 14.29 -0.78 7.71
CA HIS A 48 15.33 -0.70 8.75
C HIS A 48 14.73 -0.38 10.13
N PHE A 49 13.75 0.54 10.20
CA PHE A 49 13.04 0.87 11.43
C PHE A 49 12.30 -0.34 12.00
N VAL A 50 11.50 -1.03 11.18
CA VAL A 50 10.73 -2.20 11.61
C VAL A 50 11.64 -3.32 12.11
N GLN A 51 12.74 -3.57 11.39
CA GLN A 51 13.73 -4.55 11.80
C GLN A 51 14.42 -4.19 13.12
N SER A 52 14.81 -2.92 13.29
CA SER A 52 15.56 -2.47 14.47
C SER A 52 14.69 -2.39 15.73
N CYS A 53 13.44 -1.95 15.58
CA CYS A 53 12.52 -1.77 16.72
C CYS A 53 11.83 -3.09 17.09
N TYR A 54 11.28 -3.80 16.11
CA TYR A 54 10.43 -4.95 16.38
C TYR A 54 11.13 -6.30 16.19
N GLY A 55 12.30 -6.33 15.54
CA GLY A 55 12.98 -7.58 15.19
C GLY A 55 12.29 -8.35 14.06
N VAL A 56 11.36 -7.70 13.36
CA VAL A 56 10.58 -8.27 12.25
C VAL A 56 11.30 -7.95 10.95
N ARG A 57 11.59 -8.97 10.14
CA ARG A 57 12.20 -8.79 8.81
C ARG A 57 11.11 -8.79 7.76
N ILE A 58 10.94 -7.68 7.05
CA ILE A 58 9.98 -7.58 5.95
C ILE A 58 10.57 -8.31 4.73
N PRO A 59 9.85 -9.28 4.14
CA PRO A 59 10.27 -9.89 2.88
C PRO A 59 10.53 -8.83 1.82
N LEU A 60 11.71 -8.87 1.19
CA LEU A 60 12.12 -7.86 0.20
C LEU A 60 11.15 -7.76 -0.98
N PHE A 61 10.52 -8.87 -1.37
CA PHE A 61 9.55 -8.84 -2.45
C PHE A 61 8.32 -8.00 -2.10
N LEU A 62 7.89 -7.92 -0.83
CA LEU A 62 6.78 -7.04 -0.43
C LEU A 62 7.15 -5.56 -0.57
N LEU A 63 8.41 -5.21 -0.27
CA LEU A 63 8.92 -3.86 -0.52
C LEU A 63 8.98 -3.57 -2.02
N LEU A 64 9.33 -4.57 -2.85
CA LEU A 64 9.30 -4.45 -4.31
C LEU A 64 7.87 -4.21 -4.81
N LEU A 65 6.84 -4.89 -4.27
CA LEU A 65 5.45 -4.65 -4.65
C LEU A 65 5.03 -3.19 -4.37
N LEU A 66 5.38 -2.63 -3.20
CA LEU A 66 5.12 -1.22 -2.87
C LEU A 66 5.90 -0.26 -3.79
N TRP A 67 7.13 -0.60 -4.14
CA TRP A 67 7.90 0.24 -5.04
C TRP A 67 7.34 0.21 -6.47
N LEU A 68 6.90 -0.96 -6.94
CA LEU A 68 6.23 -1.11 -8.24
C LEU A 68 4.91 -0.36 -8.29
N SER A 69 4.16 -0.26 -7.18
CA SER A 69 2.93 0.55 -7.18
C SER A 69 3.20 2.04 -7.40
N ILE A 70 4.30 2.58 -6.83
CA ILE A 70 4.77 3.95 -7.11
C ILE A 70 5.20 4.08 -8.58
N ALA A 71 5.85 3.05 -9.14
CA ALA A 71 6.28 3.05 -10.53
C ALA A 71 5.13 3.02 -11.54
N LEU A 72 4.02 2.35 -11.22
CA LEU A 72 2.83 2.34 -12.05
C LEU A 72 2.22 3.75 -12.16
N ASP A 73 2.03 4.45 -11.05
CA ASP A 73 1.52 5.83 -11.05
C ASP A 73 2.39 6.75 -11.93
N TRP A 74 3.71 6.70 -11.72
CA TRP A 74 4.64 7.47 -12.53
C TRP A 74 4.59 7.14 -14.02
N LEU A 75 4.44 5.86 -14.37
CA LEU A 75 4.35 5.44 -15.77
C LEU A 75 3.14 6.07 -16.47
N GLY A 76 1.99 6.11 -15.78
CA GLY A 76 0.80 6.81 -16.25
C GLY A 76 1.04 8.28 -16.51
N ASN A 77 1.72 8.94 -15.57
CA ASN A 77 2.05 10.37 -15.65
C ASN A 77 2.98 10.69 -16.83
N ILE A 78 4.05 9.92 -17.05
CA ILE A 78 4.97 10.17 -18.19
C ILE A 78 4.31 9.92 -19.54
N LEU A 79 3.50 8.87 -19.63
CA LEU A 79 2.86 8.50 -20.88
C LEU A 79 1.57 9.29 -21.14
N GLY A 80 1.17 10.17 -20.22
CA GLY A 80 -0.05 10.97 -20.31
C GLY A 80 -1.33 10.12 -20.34
N LEU A 81 -1.27 8.91 -19.78
CA LEU A 81 -2.35 7.92 -19.91
C LEU A 81 -3.58 8.26 -19.09
N TYR A 82 -3.44 9.04 -18.01
CA TYR A 82 -4.56 9.57 -17.24
C TYR A 82 -5.46 10.51 -18.05
N ASN A 83 -4.91 11.19 -19.07
CA ASN A 83 -5.69 12.08 -19.93
C ASN A 83 -6.29 11.38 -21.16
N ALA A 84 -6.00 10.09 -21.37
CA ALA A 84 -6.43 9.35 -22.55
C ALA A 84 -7.87 8.85 -22.39
N LYS A 85 -8.84 9.66 -22.85
CA LYS A 85 -10.29 9.38 -22.76
C LYS A 85 -10.80 8.30 -23.72
N ASP A 86 -10.00 7.91 -24.71
CA ASP A 86 -10.41 7.02 -25.81
C ASP A 86 -10.03 5.54 -25.58
N LEU A 87 -9.47 5.20 -24.42
CA LEU A 87 -9.11 3.82 -24.09
C LEU A 87 -10.35 3.02 -23.66
N TRP A 88 -10.46 1.77 -24.11
CA TRP A 88 -11.55 0.87 -23.73
C TRP A 88 -11.59 0.63 -22.20
N ILE A 89 -10.44 0.70 -21.55
CA ILE A 89 -10.31 0.77 -20.09
C ILE A 89 -9.43 1.99 -19.80
N ALA A 90 -9.96 2.95 -19.06
CA ALA A 90 -9.19 4.10 -18.61
C ALA A 90 -7.99 3.62 -17.80
N TYR A 91 -6.81 4.20 -18.07
CA TYR A 91 -5.58 3.85 -17.35
C TYR A 91 -5.75 4.02 -15.84
N ASP A 92 -6.52 5.02 -15.46
CA ASP A 92 -6.86 5.32 -14.09
C ASP A 92 -7.54 4.16 -13.36
N SER A 93 -8.56 3.55 -13.99
CA SER A 93 -9.22 2.34 -13.46
C SER A 93 -8.26 1.14 -13.37
N ILE A 94 -7.29 1.04 -14.29
CA ILE A 94 -6.24 0.02 -14.23
C ILE A 94 -5.35 0.27 -13.01
N THR A 95 -4.94 1.51 -12.76
CA THR A 95 -4.09 1.85 -11.61
C THR A 95 -4.82 1.66 -10.28
N HIS A 96 -6.09 2.04 -10.19
CA HIS A 96 -6.95 1.76 -9.03
C HIS A 96 -7.16 0.26 -8.81
N THR A 97 -7.03 -0.60 -9.83
CA THR A 97 -7.02 -2.05 -9.59
C THR A 97 -5.62 -2.56 -9.23
N ALA A 98 -4.59 -2.14 -9.96
CA ALA A 98 -3.26 -2.70 -9.88
C ALA A 98 -2.51 -2.27 -8.61
N VAL A 99 -2.60 -1.00 -8.22
CA VAL A 99 -1.91 -0.48 -7.03
C VAL A 99 -2.40 -1.20 -5.78
N PRO A 100 -3.71 -1.31 -5.49
CA PRO A 100 -4.17 -2.02 -4.30
C PRO A 100 -3.89 -3.53 -4.37
N LEU A 101 -3.94 -4.14 -5.57
CA LEU A 101 -3.53 -5.54 -5.75
C LEU A 101 -2.07 -5.79 -5.30
N LEU A 102 -1.16 -4.84 -5.56
CA LEU A 102 0.23 -4.91 -5.12
C LEU A 102 0.41 -4.59 -3.63
N VAL A 103 -0.35 -3.64 -3.09
CA VAL A 103 -0.20 -3.15 -1.72
C VAL A 103 -0.88 -4.07 -0.71
N THR A 104 -2.02 -4.68 -1.03
CA THR A 104 -2.78 -5.51 -0.07
C THR A 104 -1.99 -6.69 0.48
N PRO A 105 -1.20 -7.47 -0.30
CA PRO A 105 -0.35 -8.51 0.26
C PRO A 105 0.57 -8.03 1.38
N VAL A 106 1.06 -6.79 1.26
CA VAL A 106 1.91 -6.16 2.28
C VAL A 106 1.13 -5.88 3.55
N MET A 107 -0.09 -5.35 3.41
CA MET A 107 -0.96 -5.07 4.56
C MET A 107 -1.41 -6.35 5.28
N VAL A 108 -1.76 -7.40 4.54
CA VAL A 108 -2.10 -8.71 5.13
C VAL A 108 -0.92 -9.26 5.93
N TRP A 109 0.27 -9.26 5.32
CA TRP A 109 1.48 -9.76 5.98
C TRP A 109 1.86 -8.91 7.20
N LEU A 110 1.77 -7.59 7.11
CA LEU A 110 2.12 -6.68 8.19
C LEU A 110 1.16 -6.85 9.38
N MET A 111 -0.14 -6.97 9.12
CA MET A 111 -1.14 -7.21 10.16
C MET A 111 -0.95 -8.57 10.82
N ASP A 112 -0.76 -9.65 10.05
CA ASP A 112 -0.52 -11.00 10.61
C ASP A 112 0.75 -11.02 11.47
N SER A 113 1.85 -10.47 10.95
CA SER A 113 3.14 -10.40 11.64
C SER A 113 3.06 -9.55 12.91
N GLY A 114 2.35 -8.42 12.84
CA GLY A 114 2.09 -7.54 13.98
C GLY A 114 1.27 -8.24 15.07
N LEU A 115 0.15 -8.85 14.72
CA LEU A 115 -0.72 -9.57 15.66
C LEU A 115 0.03 -10.69 16.38
N LYS A 116 0.75 -11.54 15.63
CA LYS A 116 1.58 -12.62 16.20
C LYS A 116 2.63 -12.08 17.16
N ARG A 117 3.23 -10.93 16.84
CA ARG A 117 4.25 -10.30 17.68
C ARG A 117 3.69 -9.81 19.02
N PHE A 118 2.44 -9.35 19.04
CA PHE A 118 1.75 -8.93 20.26
C PHE A 118 1.02 -10.07 20.99
N GLY A 119 1.19 -11.32 20.54
CA GLY A 119 0.60 -12.50 21.17
C GLY A 119 -0.86 -12.76 20.79
N TYR A 120 -1.39 -12.07 19.77
CA TYR A 120 -2.71 -12.31 19.22
C TYR A 120 -2.64 -13.34 18.08
N ALA A 121 -3.62 -14.24 18.03
CA ALA A 121 -3.76 -15.21 16.96
C ALA A 121 -5.14 -15.08 16.33
N LEU A 122 -5.19 -14.53 15.11
CA LEU A 122 -6.40 -14.51 14.30
C LEU A 122 -6.25 -15.47 13.12
N PRO A 123 -7.34 -16.14 12.69
CA PRO A 123 -7.36 -16.86 11.42
C PRO A 123 -6.93 -15.93 10.27
N LEU A 124 -6.05 -16.43 9.40
CA LEU A 124 -5.54 -15.66 8.25
C LEU A 124 -6.65 -15.05 7.36
N PRO A 125 -7.81 -15.70 7.12
CA PRO A 125 -8.92 -15.06 6.41
C PRO A 125 -9.46 -13.80 7.09
N LEU A 126 -9.50 -13.77 8.43
CA LEU A 126 -9.93 -12.57 9.18
C LEU A 126 -8.88 -11.48 9.11
N VAL A 127 -7.59 -11.84 9.15
CA VAL A 127 -6.50 -10.86 8.94
C VAL A 127 -6.59 -10.25 7.54
N ALA A 128 -6.84 -11.06 6.51
CA ALA A 128 -7.03 -10.58 5.16
C ALA A 128 -8.24 -9.65 5.03
N LEU A 129 -9.38 -10.01 5.64
CA LEU A 129 -10.57 -9.16 5.69
C LEU A 129 -10.28 -7.80 6.36
N PHE A 130 -9.60 -7.80 7.51
CA PHE A 130 -9.24 -6.56 8.21
C PHE A 130 -8.26 -5.70 7.40
N ALA A 131 -7.31 -6.32 6.70
CA ALA A 131 -6.41 -5.60 5.81
C ALA A 131 -7.16 -4.92 4.67
N VAL A 132 -8.05 -5.65 3.98
CA VAL A 132 -8.88 -5.12 2.88
C VAL A 132 -9.77 -3.98 3.37
N THR A 133 -10.50 -4.17 4.48
CA THR A 133 -11.38 -3.11 5.02
C THR A 133 -10.63 -1.86 5.47
N THR A 134 -9.45 -2.03 6.07
CA THR A 134 -8.58 -0.91 6.45
C THR A 134 -8.10 -0.16 5.22
N MET A 135 -7.61 -0.88 4.21
CA MET A 135 -7.18 -0.27 2.96
C MET A 135 -8.32 0.44 2.22
N PHE A 136 -9.51 -0.17 2.18
CA PHE A 136 -10.68 0.45 1.55
C PHE A 136 -11.10 1.72 2.27
N THR A 137 -10.98 1.76 3.60
CA THR A 137 -11.21 2.98 4.39
C THR A 137 -10.19 4.07 4.04
N LEU A 138 -8.92 3.70 3.88
CA LEU A 138 -7.86 4.63 3.49
C LEU A 138 -8.05 5.14 2.05
N ALA A 139 -8.47 4.28 1.12
CA ALA A 139 -8.82 4.68 -0.24
C ALA A 139 -9.99 5.67 -0.25
N GLY A 140 -11.09 5.36 0.46
CA GLY A 140 -12.22 6.28 0.61
C GLY A 140 -11.82 7.63 1.21
N PHE A 141 -10.88 7.64 2.16
CA PHE A 141 -10.34 8.89 2.69
C PHE A 141 -9.49 9.65 1.65
N TYR A 142 -8.66 8.93 0.89
CA TYR A 142 -7.83 9.51 -0.17
C TYR A 142 -8.68 10.14 -1.28
N GLU A 143 -9.74 9.46 -1.73
CA GLU A 143 -10.71 9.98 -2.70
C GLU A 143 -11.36 11.30 -2.26
N VAL A 144 -11.68 11.42 -0.96
CA VAL A 144 -12.20 12.67 -0.40
C VAL A 144 -11.15 13.77 -0.46
N LEU A 145 -9.89 13.45 -0.16
CA LEU A 145 -8.79 14.41 -0.25
C LEU A 145 -8.54 14.85 -1.69
N GLU A 146 -8.58 13.92 -2.64
CA GLU A 146 -8.47 14.20 -4.08
C GLU A 146 -9.59 15.12 -4.56
N LEU A 147 -10.83 14.86 -4.16
CA LEU A 147 -11.96 15.74 -4.43
C LEU A 147 -11.78 17.14 -3.84
N TRP A 148 -11.21 17.26 -2.64
CA TRP A 148 -10.95 18.56 -2.03
C TRP A 148 -9.79 19.29 -2.70
N ASP A 149 -8.76 18.55 -3.08
CA ASP A 149 -7.60 19.05 -3.80
C ASP A 149 -8.06 19.66 -5.13
N ASP A 150 -8.82 18.90 -5.92
CA ASP A 150 -9.34 19.31 -7.23
C ASP A 150 -10.31 20.50 -7.15
N LYS A 151 -11.12 20.59 -6.09
CA LYS A 151 -12.11 21.67 -5.95
C LYS A 151 -11.59 22.94 -5.30
N TYR A 152 -10.65 22.83 -4.37
CA TYR A 152 -10.35 23.92 -3.43
C TYR A 152 -8.86 24.24 -3.28
N MET A 153 -7.97 23.28 -3.52
CA MET A 153 -6.54 23.46 -3.21
C MET A 153 -5.66 23.58 -4.46
N HIS A 154 -6.06 22.99 -5.58
CA HIS A 154 -5.32 23.04 -6.83
C HIS A 154 -5.59 24.38 -7.57
N PRO A 155 -4.55 25.04 -8.12
CA PRO A 155 -4.73 26.28 -8.89
C PRO A 155 -5.63 26.11 -10.12
N ASP A 156 -5.64 24.92 -10.71
CA ASP A 156 -6.43 24.54 -11.88
C ASP A 156 -7.43 23.42 -11.51
N PRO A 157 -8.71 23.75 -11.26
CA PRO A 157 -9.72 22.75 -10.92
C PRO A 157 -10.03 21.78 -12.07
N GLY A 158 -10.38 20.53 -11.75
CA GLY A 158 -10.71 19.49 -12.73
C GLY A 158 -9.50 18.78 -13.33
N TRP A 159 -8.34 18.86 -12.67
CA TRP A 159 -7.13 18.21 -13.13
C TRP A 159 -7.04 16.75 -12.71
N ARG A 160 -7.59 16.43 -11.54
CA ARG A 160 -7.54 15.08 -10.95
C ARG A 160 -8.82 14.30 -11.17
N ILE A 161 -9.97 14.97 -11.08
CA ILE A 161 -11.26 14.30 -11.21
C ILE A 161 -11.80 14.45 -12.64
N HIS A 162 -12.10 13.32 -13.27
CA HIS A 162 -12.52 13.27 -14.66
C HIS A 162 -14.05 13.20 -14.85
N GLY A 163 -14.83 13.19 -13.76
CA GLY A 163 -16.28 13.32 -13.81
C GLY A 163 -17.01 13.04 -12.48
N PRO A 164 -18.35 13.07 -12.48
CA PRO A 164 -19.15 12.82 -11.26
C PRO A 164 -19.14 11.36 -10.79
N TYR A 165 -18.68 10.43 -11.63
CA TYR A 165 -18.63 9.00 -11.36
C TYR A 165 -17.20 8.46 -11.18
N ASP A 166 -16.20 9.34 -11.16
CA ASP A 166 -14.78 9.00 -11.01
C ASP A 166 -14.55 8.25 -9.69
N THR A 167 -14.69 8.96 -8.56
CA THR A 167 -14.54 8.39 -7.21
C THR A 167 -15.32 7.09 -6.97
N PRO A 168 -16.62 6.96 -7.32
CA PRO A 168 -17.30 5.68 -7.21
C PRO A 168 -16.68 4.55 -8.04
N ASN A 169 -16.18 4.83 -9.25
CA ASN A 169 -15.52 3.84 -10.10
C ASN A 169 -14.14 3.47 -9.55
N ASP A 170 -13.39 4.45 -9.06
CA ASP A 170 -12.07 4.28 -8.47
C ASP A 170 -12.15 3.41 -7.22
N LEU A 171 -13.11 3.68 -6.34
CA LEU A 171 -13.37 2.84 -5.16
C LEU A 171 -13.78 1.40 -5.53
N GLN A 172 -14.52 1.20 -6.62
CA GLN A 172 -14.87 -0.16 -7.08
C GLN A 172 -13.64 -0.91 -7.61
N CYS A 173 -12.80 -0.23 -8.38
CA CYS A 173 -11.54 -0.76 -8.89
C CYS A 173 -10.57 -1.06 -7.74
N ASP A 174 -10.48 -0.16 -6.77
CA ASP A 174 -9.70 -0.31 -5.55
C ASP A 174 -10.13 -1.55 -4.76
N LEU A 175 -11.43 -1.67 -4.50
CA LEU A 175 -11.98 -2.83 -3.78
C LEU A 175 -11.66 -4.14 -4.52
N LEU A 176 -11.81 -4.16 -5.85
CA LEU A 176 -11.48 -5.33 -6.66
C LEU A 176 -9.99 -5.68 -6.52
N GLY A 177 -9.11 -4.71 -6.68
CA GLY A 177 -7.66 -4.87 -6.51
C GLY A 177 -7.31 -5.40 -5.11
N MET A 178 -7.90 -4.83 -4.06
CA MET A 178 -7.67 -5.24 -2.68
C MET A 178 -8.14 -6.67 -2.43
N VAL A 179 -9.32 -7.06 -2.91
CA VAL A 179 -9.83 -8.43 -2.75
C VAL A 179 -8.90 -9.42 -3.45
N LEU A 180 -8.47 -9.14 -4.69
CA LEU A 180 -7.54 -10.00 -5.42
C LEU A 180 -6.18 -10.09 -4.72
N GLY A 181 -5.61 -8.96 -4.28
CA GLY A 181 -4.37 -8.92 -3.52
C GLY A 181 -4.47 -9.68 -2.20
N GLY A 182 -5.58 -9.55 -1.48
CA GLY A 182 -5.85 -10.29 -0.24
C GLY A 182 -5.95 -11.80 -0.45
N LEU A 183 -6.57 -12.24 -1.55
CA LEU A 183 -6.62 -13.66 -1.94
C LEU A 183 -5.22 -14.19 -2.27
N LEU A 184 -4.42 -13.44 -3.03
CA LEU A 184 -3.04 -13.83 -3.35
C LEU A 184 -2.18 -13.94 -2.08
N ALA A 185 -2.31 -12.99 -1.17
CA ALA A 185 -1.62 -12.99 0.13
C ALA A 185 -2.02 -14.20 0.98
N TYR A 186 -3.32 -14.49 1.05
CA TYR A 186 -3.86 -15.66 1.75
C TYR A 186 -3.26 -16.95 1.20
N LEU A 187 -3.27 -17.14 -0.13
CA LEU A 187 -2.73 -18.32 -0.77
C LEU A 187 -1.22 -18.48 -0.54
N TRP A 188 -0.46 -17.39 -0.65
CA TRP A 188 0.97 -17.37 -0.39
C TRP A 188 1.29 -17.75 1.07
N MET A 189 0.70 -17.05 2.04
CA MET A 189 0.99 -17.24 3.46
C MET A 189 0.47 -18.58 4.00
N ARG A 190 -0.64 -19.10 3.44
CA ARG A 190 -1.14 -20.45 3.79
C ARG A 190 -0.16 -21.53 3.36
N ARG A 191 0.46 -21.41 2.18
CA ARG A 191 1.46 -22.37 1.69
C ARG A 191 2.67 -22.45 2.62
N ASP A 192 3.16 -21.29 3.07
CA ASP A 192 4.31 -21.21 3.97
C ASP A 192 4.00 -21.84 5.35
N ALA A 193 2.78 -21.64 5.85
CA ALA A 193 2.34 -22.27 7.10
C ALA A 193 2.29 -23.81 7.00
N THR A 194 1.76 -24.34 5.90
CA THR A 194 1.72 -25.79 5.65
C THR A 194 3.12 -26.38 5.49
N ALA A 195 3.99 -25.73 4.73
CA ALA A 195 5.37 -26.18 4.54
C ALA A 195 6.14 -26.25 5.87
N THR A 196 5.94 -25.26 6.74
CA THR A 196 6.56 -25.23 8.08
C THR A 196 6.06 -26.38 8.95
N GLN A 197 4.75 -26.67 8.94
CA GLN A 197 4.18 -27.79 9.69
C GLN A 197 4.69 -29.15 9.18
N SER A 198 4.74 -29.35 7.85
CA SER A 198 5.25 -30.58 7.27
C SER A 198 6.73 -30.83 7.60
N ALA A 199 7.56 -29.79 7.59
CA ALA A 199 8.97 -29.90 7.97
C ALA A 199 9.16 -30.29 9.45
N LEU A 200 8.32 -29.76 10.34
CA LEU A 200 8.33 -30.14 11.76
C LEU A 200 7.92 -31.61 11.95
N HIS A 201 6.87 -32.07 11.27
CA HIS A 201 6.45 -33.48 11.34
C HIS A 201 7.48 -34.47 10.78
N ALA A 202 8.30 -34.08 9.81
CA ALA A 202 9.37 -34.93 9.28
C ALA A 202 10.61 -34.99 10.18
N ALA A 203 10.72 -34.11 11.19
CA ALA A 203 11.87 -34.02 12.10
C ALA A 203 11.66 -34.79 13.42
N TYR A 204 10.48 -35.37 13.63
CA TYR A 204 10.11 -36.20 14.79
C TYR A 204 9.67 -37.58 14.34
#